data_AF-A0AAD7JEQ8-F1
#
_entry.id   AF-A0AAD7JEQ8-F1
#
_cell.length_a   1.000
_cell.length_b   1.000
_cell.length_c   1.000
_cell.angle_alpha   90.00
_cell.angle_beta   90.00
_cell.angle_gamma   90.00
#
_symmetry.space_group_name_H-M   'P 1'
#
loop_
_entity.id
_entity.type
_entity.pdbx_description
1 polymer ?
#
loop_
_entity_poly.entity_id
_entity_poly.type
_entity_poly.pdbx_seq_one_letter_code
_entity_poly.pdbx_strand_id
1 'polypeptide(L)'
;MSHQNPPHEQTVAERNAILSMADEFVRNHPVLPPSQRLPPSLQSGNHLGQVASHADHQQQQNPPHEQTVAERNAILSMADEFVRNHPVLPPSQRLPPSLQSGNHLGQVASHADHQQQQNPPHEQTVAERNAILSMADEFVRNHPVLPPSQRLPPSLQSGNHLAQVASHAELIGQSRTANTTLALNNYCTCGRCAGGWLSPRMRFRLQAEAEFWADSMPMGFDGFTQGQPVSPGTMMDNPSRFIPPSLRHNFRLEFYKGYCDVLRATSLLLSTSGDVLSVAAVMPFITKDQNSDFFFKNGGRIKYAFASITSGAQDASPLGDNTFADTFDNYADWISLPTCTNDLKFQLVRQMIGLDRNKEWGPYDLFYARMGMTMAPVASDEEVEGEDDSEEEEDDE
;
A
#
# COMPACT_ATOMS: atom_id res chain seq x y z
N MET A 1 -46.63 -9.25 21.31
CA MET A 1 -45.51 -9.26 22.26
C MET A 1 -44.45 -8.33 21.72
N SER A 2 -44.29 -7.16 22.32
CA SER A 2 -43.32 -6.15 21.85
C SER A 2 -41.93 -6.48 22.39
N HIS A 3 -41.00 -6.80 21.49
CA HIS A 3 -39.59 -6.94 21.84
C HIS A 3 -38.98 -5.54 21.99
N GLN A 4 -38.59 -5.19 23.21
CA GLN A 4 -37.74 -4.02 23.47
C GLN A 4 -36.31 -4.39 23.10
N ASN A 5 -35.69 -3.58 22.23
CA ASN A 5 -34.26 -3.66 21.96
C ASN A 5 -33.47 -3.18 23.19
N PRO A 6 -32.35 -3.85 23.56
CA PRO A 6 -31.50 -3.39 24.64
C PRO A 6 -30.80 -2.08 24.29
N PRO A 7 -30.45 -1.25 25.29
CA PRO A 7 -29.85 0.06 25.07
C PRO A 7 -28.41 -0.07 24.54
N HIS A 8 -28.12 0.68 23.47
CA HIS A 8 -26.86 0.73 22.71
C HIS A 8 -25.62 1.16 23.54
N GLU A 9 -25.79 1.61 24.78
CA GLU A 9 -24.68 2.02 25.64
C GLU A 9 -23.92 0.84 26.26
N GLN A 10 -24.55 -0.33 26.39
CA GLN A 10 -23.95 -1.48 27.06
C GLN A 10 -22.79 -2.09 26.23
N THR A 11 -22.86 -2.02 24.90
CA THR A 11 -21.87 -2.61 23.98
C THR A 11 -20.57 -1.79 23.86
N VAL A 12 -20.64 -0.47 24.08
CA VAL A 12 -19.45 0.40 24.04
C VAL A 12 -18.63 0.26 25.31
N ALA A 13 -19.29 0.12 26.47
CA ALA A 13 -18.62 -0.11 27.75
C ALA A 13 -17.88 -1.46 27.77
N GLU A 14 -18.50 -2.52 27.25
CA GLU A 14 -17.88 -3.85 27.16
C GLU A 14 -16.68 -3.86 26.21
N ARG A 15 -16.79 -3.19 25.04
CA ARG A 15 -15.66 -3.03 24.11
C ARG A 15 -14.48 -2.30 24.74
N ASN A 16 -14.74 -1.23 25.49
CA ASN A 16 -13.69 -0.46 26.17
C ASN A 16 -13.04 -1.25 27.33
N ALA A 17 -13.79 -2.11 28.02
CA ALA A 17 -13.25 -2.99 29.04
C ALA A 17 -12.30 -4.03 28.44
N ILE A 18 -12.65 -4.64 27.31
CA ILE A 18 -11.78 -5.62 26.61
C ILE A 18 -10.47 -4.98 26.14
N LEU A 19 -10.54 -3.77 25.57
CA LEU A 19 -9.35 -3.03 25.13
C LEU A 19 -8.45 -2.64 26.31
N SER A 20 -9.04 -2.24 27.45
CA SER A 20 -8.28 -1.93 28.66
C SER A 20 -7.55 -3.16 29.23
N MET A 21 -8.16 -4.34 29.19
CA MET A 21 -7.53 -5.58 29.66
C MET A 21 -6.36 -6.01 28.76
N ALA A 22 -6.48 -5.79 27.45
CA ALA A 22 -5.40 -6.07 26.50
C ALA A 22 -4.19 -5.15 26.71
N ASP A 23 -4.42 -3.85 26.95
CA ASP A 23 -3.35 -2.88 27.22
C ASP A 23 -2.63 -3.17 28.55
N GLU A 24 -3.36 -3.59 29.58
CA GLU A 24 -2.79 -3.97 30.88
C GLU A 24 -1.94 -5.24 30.76
N PHE A 25 -2.39 -6.23 29.98
CA PHE A 25 -1.64 -7.45 29.71
C PHE A 25 -0.29 -7.17 29.02
N VAL A 26 -0.29 -6.33 27.97
CA VAL A 26 0.94 -5.94 27.26
C VAL A 26 1.90 -5.19 28.18
N ARG A 27 1.37 -4.34 29.08
CA ARG A 27 2.18 -3.58 30.03
C ARG A 27 2.86 -4.46 31.08
N ASN A 28 2.21 -5.54 31.50
CA ASN A 28 2.70 -6.45 32.53
C ASN A 28 3.61 -7.56 32.00
N HIS A 29 3.71 -7.73 30.68
CA HIS A 29 4.54 -8.75 30.03
C HIS A 29 5.51 -8.16 28.98
N PRO A 30 6.50 -7.35 29.39
CA PRO A 30 7.48 -6.79 28.47
C PRO A 30 8.35 -7.90 27.86
N VAL A 31 8.31 -8.01 26.54
CA VAL A 31 9.17 -8.91 25.77
C VAL A 31 10.62 -8.38 25.83
N LEU A 32 11.51 -9.13 26.48
CA LEU A 32 12.93 -8.77 26.55
C LEU A 32 13.61 -8.98 25.18
N PRO A 33 14.50 -8.07 24.75
CA PRO A 33 15.26 -8.24 23.52
C PRO A 33 16.30 -9.36 23.65
N PRO A 34 16.63 -10.08 22.56
CA PRO A 34 17.61 -11.16 22.60
C PRO A 34 19.03 -10.61 22.79
N SER A 35 19.65 -10.96 23.92
CA SER A 35 21.06 -10.68 24.19
C SER A 35 21.98 -11.50 23.29
N GLN A 36 23.02 -10.80 22.79
CA GLN A 36 24.08 -11.27 21.91
C GLN A 36 24.79 -12.52 22.44
N ARG A 37 24.86 -13.59 21.64
CA ARG A 37 25.84 -14.68 21.81
C ARG A 37 26.99 -14.48 20.83
N LEU A 38 28.19 -14.32 21.37
CA LEU A 38 29.47 -14.41 20.63
C LEU A 38 29.78 -15.88 20.30
N PRO A 39 30.52 -16.17 19.21
CA PRO A 39 30.92 -17.54 18.85
C PRO A 39 32.20 -17.96 19.59
N PRO A 40 32.36 -19.25 19.96
CA PRO A 40 33.63 -19.75 20.48
C PRO A 40 34.59 -20.07 19.33
N SER A 41 35.81 -19.56 19.47
CA SER A 41 36.97 -19.83 18.63
C SER A 41 37.48 -21.26 18.79
N LEU A 42 37.88 -21.84 17.66
CA LEU A 42 38.65 -23.07 17.50
C LEU A 42 39.90 -23.10 18.39
N GLN A 43 40.07 -24.17 19.17
CA GLN A 43 41.40 -24.65 19.58
C GLN A 43 41.48 -26.17 19.39
N SER A 44 42.55 -26.52 18.68
CA SER A 44 43.12 -27.83 18.42
C SER A 44 43.67 -28.47 19.70
N GLY A 45 43.54 -29.79 19.85
CA GLY A 45 44.29 -30.56 20.84
C GLY A 45 43.80 -32.00 21.05
N ASN A 46 44.54 -32.97 20.50
CA ASN A 46 44.41 -34.41 20.74
C ASN A 46 44.63 -34.79 22.23
N HIS A 47 43.88 -35.77 22.76
CA HIS A 47 44.43 -36.99 23.40
C HIS A 47 43.35 -38.01 23.84
N LEU A 48 43.70 -39.29 23.67
CA LEU A 48 43.00 -40.52 24.09
C LEU A 48 42.89 -40.70 25.61
N GLY A 49 41.82 -41.36 26.08
CA GLY A 49 41.77 -42.08 27.36
C GLY A 49 40.36 -42.39 27.89
N GLN A 50 40.03 -43.69 27.98
CA GLN A 50 38.87 -44.28 28.68
C GLN A 50 39.00 -44.05 30.22
N VAL A 51 38.04 -44.20 31.17
CA VAL A 51 36.98 -45.19 31.46
C VAL A 51 36.06 -44.63 32.58
N ALA A 52 34.76 -44.97 32.55
CA ALA A 52 33.75 -45.19 33.62
C ALA A 52 33.38 -44.20 34.76
N SER A 53 32.05 -43.96 34.81
CA SER A 53 31.09 -44.21 35.92
C SER A 53 30.72 -43.14 36.96
N HIS A 54 29.40 -43.13 37.23
CA HIS A 54 28.60 -42.51 38.31
C HIS A 54 28.43 -40.98 38.28
N ALA A 55 27.26 -40.48 37.84
CA ALA A 55 25.97 -40.36 38.56
C ALA A 55 25.91 -39.11 39.44
N ASP A 56 25.15 -38.09 39.04
CA ASP A 56 24.20 -37.45 39.95
C ASP A 56 23.20 -36.51 39.25
N HIS A 57 22.05 -36.38 39.92
CA HIS A 57 20.85 -35.63 39.58
C HIS A 57 21.08 -34.18 39.11
N GLN A 58 20.40 -33.80 38.02
CA GLN A 58 19.71 -32.50 37.95
C GLN A 58 18.54 -32.58 36.96
N GLN A 59 17.37 -32.85 37.52
CA GLN A 59 16.07 -32.75 36.85
C GLN A 59 15.68 -31.26 36.84
N GLN A 60 16.00 -30.56 35.76
CA GLN A 60 15.56 -29.18 35.55
C GLN A 60 14.19 -29.22 34.87
N GLN A 61 13.15 -28.95 35.67
CA GLN A 61 11.79 -28.79 35.21
C GLN A 61 11.71 -27.55 34.31
N ASN A 62 11.30 -27.74 33.04
CA ASN A 62 10.81 -26.65 32.19
C ASN A 62 9.36 -26.34 32.58
N PRO A 63 9.00 -25.07 32.91
CA PRO A 63 7.62 -24.62 32.93
C PRO A 63 7.18 -24.09 31.54
N PRO A 64 5.88 -23.86 31.31
CA PRO A 64 5.21 -24.32 30.10
C PRO A 64 5.12 -23.25 29.00
N HIS A 65 5.63 -23.56 27.83
CA HIS A 65 5.41 -22.75 26.61
C HIS A 65 4.10 -23.15 25.88
N GLU A 66 3.50 -24.30 26.24
CA GLU A 66 2.23 -24.76 25.67
C GLU A 66 1.01 -24.06 26.27
N GLN A 67 1.09 -23.62 27.53
CA GLN A 67 -0.05 -22.99 28.22
C GLN A 67 -0.36 -21.61 27.63
N THR A 68 0.66 -20.85 27.22
CA THR A 68 0.49 -19.52 26.59
C THR A 68 -0.02 -19.59 25.15
N VAL A 69 0.29 -20.67 24.42
CA VAL A 69 -0.23 -20.90 23.06
C VAL A 69 -1.69 -21.35 23.11
N ALA A 70 -2.05 -22.22 24.06
CA ALA A 70 -3.42 -22.65 24.28
C ALA A 70 -4.32 -21.49 24.72
N GLU A 71 -3.86 -20.63 25.64
CA GLU A 71 -4.60 -19.44 26.08
C GLU A 71 -4.79 -18.42 24.95
N ARG A 72 -3.76 -18.20 24.12
CA ARG A 72 -3.87 -17.32 22.93
C ARG A 72 -4.89 -17.86 21.93
N ASN A 73 -4.89 -19.16 21.68
CA ASN A 73 -5.83 -19.78 20.74
C ASN A 73 -7.27 -19.78 21.28
N ALA A 74 -7.46 -19.90 22.60
CA ALA A 74 -8.77 -19.77 23.23
C ALA A 74 -9.34 -18.35 23.07
N ILE A 75 -8.52 -17.31 23.25
CA ILE A 75 -8.94 -15.91 23.08
C ILE A 75 -9.33 -15.61 21.62
N LEU A 76 -8.57 -16.13 20.65
CA LEU A 76 -8.89 -15.96 19.23
C LEU A 76 -10.17 -16.69 18.83
N SER A 77 -10.40 -17.90 19.36
CA SER A 77 -11.65 -18.64 19.12
C SER A 77 -12.88 -17.93 19.69
N MET A 78 -12.76 -17.30 20.86
CA MET A 78 -13.85 -16.52 21.47
C MET A 78 -14.17 -15.25 20.66
N ALA A 79 -13.16 -14.60 20.08
CA ALA A 79 -13.35 -13.45 19.21
C ALA A 79 -14.07 -13.82 17.90
N ASP A 80 -13.69 -14.94 17.28
CA ASP A 80 -14.35 -15.42 16.05
C ASP A 80 -15.80 -15.86 16.30
N GLU A 81 -16.08 -16.50 17.43
CA GLU A 81 -17.44 -16.88 17.82
C GLU A 81 -18.32 -15.65 18.10
N PHE A 82 -17.75 -14.61 18.73
CA PHE A 82 -18.45 -13.34 18.97
C PHE A 82 -18.82 -12.64 17.65
N VAL A 83 -17.90 -12.57 16.69
CA VAL A 83 -18.17 -11.98 15.37
C VAL A 83 -19.24 -12.78 14.61
N ARG A 84 -19.19 -14.12 14.70
CA ARG A 84 -20.16 -15.01 14.05
C ARG A 84 -21.57 -14.86 14.62
N ASN A 85 -21.69 -14.66 15.93
CA ASN A 85 -22.98 -14.54 16.62
C ASN A 85 -23.57 -13.12 16.59
N HIS A 86 -22.80 -12.12 16.16
CA HIS A 86 -23.22 -10.72 16.07
C HIS A 86 -22.98 -10.12 14.68
N PRO A 87 -23.68 -10.60 13.63
CA PRO A 87 -23.56 -10.05 12.30
C PRO A 87 -23.99 -8.58 12.30
N VAL A 88 -23.06 -7.70 11.95
CA VAL A 88 -23.32 -6.27 11.78
C VAL A 88 -24.21 -6.09 10.56
N LEU A 89 -25.49 -5.78 10.78
CA LEU A 89 -26.41 -5.45 9.69
C LEU A 89 -25.99 -4.12 9.05
N PRO A 90 -25.97 -4.01 7.72
CA PRO A 90 -25.71 -2.74 7.05
C PRO A 90 -26.83 -1.73 7.35
N PRO A 91 -26.52 -0.43 7.41
CA PRO A 91 -27.51 0.61 7.68
C PRO A 91 -28.57 0.66 6.58
N SER A 92 -29.81 0.32 6.91
CA SER A 92 -30.98 0.46 6.05
C SER A 92 -31.17 1.90 5.60
N GLN A 93 -31.00 2.16 4.30
CA GLN A 93 -31.31 3.45 3.70
C GLN A 93 -32.83 3.65 3.61
N ARG A 94 -33.32 4.75 4.18
CA ARG A 94 -34.69 5.23 3.97
C ARG A 94 -34.83 5.68 2.51
N LEU A 95 -35.76 5.07 1.79
CA LEU A 95 -36.20 5.53 0.47
C LEU A 95 -37.04 6.82 0.60
N PRO A 96 -36.91 7.77 -0.35
CA PRO A 96 -37.82 8.91 -0.46
C PRO A 96 -39.13 8.50 -1.16
N PRO A 97 -40.28 9.12 -0.81
CA PRO A 97 -41.54 8.85 -1.49
C PRO A 97 -41.74 9.83 -2.66
N SER A 98 -41.87 9.32 -3.89
CA SER A 98 -42.67 10.02 -4.91
C SER A 98 -43.00 9.15 -6.12
N LEU A 99 -44.28 9.27 -6.53
CA LEU A 99 -44.91 8.97 -7.82
C LEU A 99 -45.73 7.68 -7.94
N GLN A 100 -46.95 7.74 -7.42
CA GLN A 100 -48.11 7.13 -8.10
C GLN A 100 -49.13 8.22 -8.44
N SER A 101 -49.43 8.25 -9.74
CA SER A 101 -50.45 9.05 -10.40
C SER A 101 -51.82 8.39 -10.22
N GLY A 102 -52.84 9.20 -9.92
CA GLY A 102 -54.17 9.01 -10.51
C GLY A 102 -55.32 8.55 -9.60
N ASN A 103 -56.23 9.50 -9.39
CA ASN A 103 -57.69 9.38 -9.24
C ASN A 103 -58.36 9.43 -7.86
N HIS A 104 -59.43 10.24 -7.89
CA HIS A 104 -60.61 10.39 -7.01
C HIS A 104 -60.63 11.45 -5.89
N LEU A 105 -61.21 12.60 -6.27
CA LEU A 105 -62.36 13.30 -5.66
C LEU A 105 -62.64 13.12 -4.15
N GLY A 106 -62.61 14.24 -3.42
CA GLY A 106 -63.30 14.38 -2.14
C GLY A 106 -62.91 15.66 -1.38
N GLN A 107 -63.83 16.62 -1.32
CA GLN A 107 -63.80 17.84 -0.48
C GLN A 107 -63.66 17.43 1.01
N VAL A 108 -63.08 18.21 1.94
CA VAL A 108 -63.67 19.39 2.63
C VAL A 108 -62.62 19.99 3.60
N ALA A 109 -62.57 21.33 3.64
CA ALA A 109 -62.23 22.32 4.68
C ALA A 109 -61.13 22.14 5.77
N SER A 110 -60.37 23.24 5.89
CA SER A 110 -59.87 23.92 7.11
C SER A 110 -58.97 23.20 8.09
N HIS A 111 -57.70 23.62 8.16
CA HIS A 111 -57.16 24.40 9.28
C HIS A 111 -55.75 24.89 8.94
N ALA A 112 -55.55 26.20 9.07
CA ALA A 112 -54.24 26.84 9.00
C ALA A 112 -53.59 26.77 10.39
N ASP A 113 -52.35 26.30 10.47
CA ASP A 113 -51.47 26.62 11.58
C ASP A 113 -50.01 26.67 11.13
N HIS A 114 -49.37 27.77 11.52
CA HIS A 114 -47.97 28.13 11.34
C HIS A 114 -47.05 27.11 12.02
N GLN A 115 -46.10 26.54 11.28
CA GLN A 115 -44.81 26.16 11.84
C GLN A 115 -43.66 26.74 11.01
N GLN A 116 -42.96 27.65 11.67
CA GLN A 116 -41.84 28.44 11.24
C GLN A 116 -40.58 27.57 11.28
N GLN A 117 -40.09 27.16 10.12
CA GLN A 117 -38.85 26.40 9.98
C GLN A 117 -37.68 27.40 9.94
N GLN A 118 -36.96 27.54 11.06
CA GLN A 118 -35.73 28.33 11.14
C GLN A 118 -34.55 27.45 10.68
N ASN A 119 -33.96 27.80 9.52
CA ASN A 119 -32.63 27.33 9.14
C ASN A 119 -31.57 28.22 9.82
N PRO A 120 -30.51 27.67 10.44
CA PRO A 120 -29.39 28.49 10.91
C PRO A 120 -28.48 28.92 9.75
N PRO A 121 -27.83 30.10 9.84
CA PRO A 121 -27.12 30.69 8.71
C PRO A 121 -25.67 30.20 8.57
N HIS A 122 -25.23 30.22 7.31
CA HIS A 122 -23.93 29.85 6.78
C HIS A 122 -22.77 30.82 7.15
N GLU A 123 -22.88 31.54 8.27
CA GLU A 123 -21.93 32.59 8.69
C GLU A 123 -20.70 32.05 9.43
N GLN A 124 -20.79 30.85 10.01
CA GLN A 124 -19.72 30.28 10.84
C GLN A 124 -18.45 29.95 10.04
N THR A 125 -18.59 29.62 8.75
CA THR A 125 -17.46 29.26 7.87
C THR A 125 -16.68 30.46 7.34
N VAL A 126 -17.30 31.65 7.26
CA VAL A 126 -16.61 32.88 6.83
C VAL A 126 -15.78 33.47 7.97
N ALA A 127 -16.29 33.40 9.21
CA ALA A 127 -15.56 33.84 10.38
C ALA A 127 -14.31 32.98 10.65
N GLU A 128 -14.42 31.65 10.53
CA GLU A 128 -13.26 30.74 10.67
C GLU A 128 -12.22 30.96 9.57
N ARG A 129 -12.66 31.16 8.32
CA ARG A 129 -11.75 31.48 7.21
C ARG A 129 -10.99 32.79 7.43
N ASN A 130 -11.66 33.82 7.94
CA ASN A 130 -11.03 35.10 8.22
C ASN A 130 -10.08 35.03 9.43
N ALA A 131 -10.38 34.20 10.43
CA ALA A 131 -9.49 33.95 11.56
C ALA A 131 -8.18 33.27 11.11
N ILE A 132 -8.27 32.27 10.23
CA ILE A 132 -7.08 31.56 9.69
C ILE A 132 -6.20 32.51 8.87
N LEU A 133 -6.80 33.37 8.04
CA LEU A 133 -6.05 34.37 7.26
C LEU A 133 -5.37 35.41 8.15
N SER A 134 -6.03 35.84 9.23
CA SER A 134 -5.44 36.76 10.20
C SER A 134 -4.24 36.16 10.93
N MET A 135 -4.30 34.87 11.31
CA MET A 135 -3.18 34.18 11.97
C MET A 135 -1.97 34.02 11.04
N ALA A 136 -2.21 33.79 9.74
CA ALA A 136 -1.14 33.69 8.75
C ALA A 136 -0.42 35.05 8.54
N ASP A 137 -1.16 36.15 8.46
CA ASP A 137 -0.60 37.50 8.32
C ASP A 137 0.16 37.96 9.57
N GLU A 138 -0.25 37.50 10.76
CA GLU A 138 0.45 37.76 12.01
C GLU A 138 1.75 36.94 12.12
N PHE A 139 1.73 35.68 11.69
CA PHE A 139 2.93 34.83 11.63
C PHE A 139 4.00 35.41 10.70
N VAL A 140 3.60 35.89 9.52
CA VAL A 140 4.53 36.53 8.56
C VAL A 140 5.08 37.85 9.12
N ARG A 141 4.28 38.63 9.85
CA ARG A 141 4.75 39.86 10.51
C ARG A 141 5.73 39.60 11.65
N ASN A 142 5.53 38.53 12.42
CA ASN A 142 6.34 38.23 13.60
C ASN A 142 7.60 37.41 13.28
N HIS A 143 7.74 36.92 12.05
CA HIS A 143 8.92 36.19 11.58
C HIS A 143 9.53 36.81 10.30
N PRO A 144 10.09 38.03 10.38
CA PRO A 144 10.80 38.61 9.25
C PRO A 144 12.01 37.72 8.91
N VAL A 145 11.99 37.15 7.70
CA VAL A 145 13.12 36.41 7.14
C VAL A 145 14.29 37.37 7.01
N LEU A 146 15.29 37.21 7.87
CA LEU A 146 16.49 38.04 7.86
C LEU A 146 17.27 37.79 6.56
N PRO A 147 17.74 38.85 5.86
CA PRO A 147 18.60 38.69 4.69
C PRO A 147 19.98 38.14 5.10
N PRO A 148 20.61 37.29 4.27
CA PRO A 148 21.92 36.73 4.56
C PRO A 148 23.01 37.77 4.33
N SER A 149 23.70 38.15 5.40
CA SER A 149 24.92 38.98 5.44
C SER A 149 25.51 38.79 6.84
N GLN A 150 26.75 38.39 7.13
CA GLN A 150 28.04 38.11 6.45
C GLN A 150 28.78 37.12 7.41
N ARG A 151 29.73 36.27 7.01
CA ARG A 151 31.13 36.60 6.66
C ARG A 151 31.77 35.40 5.94
N LEU A 152 32.37 35.65 4.78
CA LEU A 152 33.43 34.82 4.21
C LEU A 152 34.65 35.73 3.94
N PRO A 153 35.88 35.19 4.06
CA PRO A 153 37.12 35.96 3.97
C PRO A 153 37.45 36.39 2.53
N PRO A 154 38.26 37.44 2.35
CA PRO A 154 38.58 38.01 1.05
C PRO A 154 39.75 37.25 0.40
N SER A 155 39.45 36.36 -0.54
CA SER A 155 40.42 35.96 -1.56
C SER A 155 39.69 35.34 -2.76
N LEU A 156 40.04 35.80 -3.97
CA LEU A 156 39.53 35.42 -5.29
C LEU A 156 38.30 36.18 -5.79
N GLN A 157 38.52 37.47 -6.12
CA GLN A 157 37.74 38.15 -7.15
C GLN A 157 38.17 37.62 -8.53
N SER A 158 37.32 36.78 -9.13
CA SER A 158 37.30 36.53 -10.58
C SER A 158 35.86 36.71 -11.06
N GLY A 159 35.66 37.69 -11.93
CA GLY A 159 34.36 38.28 -12.28
C GLY A 159 33.49 37.46 -13.23
N ASN A 160 33.13 36.22 -12.88
CA ASN A 160 32.19 35.39 -13.66
C ASN A 160 31.05 34.74 -12.85
N HIS A 161 30.98 34.95 -11.52
CA HIS A 161 30.07 34.16 -10.67
C HIS A 161 28.64 34.72 -10.52
N LEU A 162 28.43 36.02 -10.76
CA LEU A 162 27.11 36.65 -10.57
C LEU A 162 26.13 36.37 -11.72
N ALA A 163 26.62 36.20 -12.95
CA ALA A 163 25.78 35.84 -14.10
C ALA A 163 25.29 34.37 -14.03
N GLN A 164 26.11 33.46 -13.49
CA GLN A 164 25.72 32.04 -13.31
C GLN A 164 24.68 31.84 -12.20
N VAL A 165 24.73 32.63 -11.12
CA VAL A 165 23.75 32.52 -10.02
C VAL A 165 22.38 33.11 -10.44
N ALA A 166 22.36 34.18 -11.23
CA ALA A 166 21.12 34.73 -11.79
C ALA A 166 20.45 33.77 -12.79
N SER A 167 21.24 33.13 -13.67
CA SER A 167 20.75 32.13 -14.62
C SER A 167 20.15 30.89 -13.94
N HIS A 168 20.73 30.43 -12.83
CA HIS A 168 20.22 29.26 -12.10
C HIS A 168 18.92 29.56 -11.34
N ALA A 169 18.78 30.76 -10.76
CA ALA A 169 17.56 31.19 -10.09
C ALA A 169 16.38 31.36 -11.08
N GLU A 170 16.65 31.83 -12.30
CA GLU A 170 15.65 31.97 -13.37
C GLU A 170 15.17 30.61 -13.88
N LEU A 171 16.08 29.61 -14.01
CA LEU A 171 15.73 28.23 -14.35
C LEU A 171 14.87 27.54 -13.26
N ILE A 172 15.18 27.78 -11.98
CA ILE A 172 14.37 27.25 -10.87
C ILE A 172 12.98 27.92 -10.82
N GLY A 173 12.89 29.21 -11.13
CA GLY A 173 11.63 29.94 -11.22
C GLY A 173 10.72 29.46 -12.36
N GLN A 174 11.28 29.26 -13.56
CA GLN A 174 10.55 28.78 -14.74
C GLN A 174 10.07 27.32 -14.59
N SER A 175 10.86 26.47 -13.91
CA SER A 175 10.43 25.09 -13.64
C SER A 175 9.30 24.99 -12.61
N ARG A 176 9.17 25.97 -11.70
CA ARG A 176 8.05 26.02 -10.74
C ARG A 176 6.76 26.49 -11.38
N THR A 177 6.79 27.56 -12.18
CA THR A 177 5.58 28.09 -12.83
C THR A 177 5.02 27.15 -13.90
N ALA A 178 5.88 26.47 -14.67
CA ALA A 178 5.43 25.45 -15.62
C ALA A 178 4.72 24.27 -14.92
N ASN A 179 5.22 23.85 -13.74
CA ASN A 179 4.59 22.79 -12.96
C ASN A 179 3.25 23.22 -12.33
N THR A 180 3.09 24.51 -11.97
CA THR A 180 1.81 25.02 -11.43
C THR A 180 0.72 25.14 -12.49
N THR A 181 1.05 25.58 -13.71
CA THR A 181 0.06 25.68 -14.81
C THR A 181 -0.34 24.30 -15.34
N LEU A 182 0.60 23.33 -15.36
CA LEU A 182 0.27 21.93 -15.66
C LEU A 182 -0.61 21.30 -14.57
N ALA A 183 -0.52 21.76 -13.32
CA ALA A 183 -1.37 21.26 -12.25
C ALA A 183 -2.85 21.64 -12.50
N LEU A 184 -3.13 22.90 -12.87
CA LEU A 184 -4.51 23.41 -13.01
C LEU A 184 -5.35 22.69 -14.08
N ASN A 185 -4.74 22.26 -15.20
CA ASN A 185 -5.47 21.53 -16.25
C ASN A 185 -5.68 20.03 -15.95
N ASN A 186 -5.08 19.52 -14.88
CA ASN A 186 -5.09 18.10 -14.56
C ASN A 186 -5.91 17.76 -13.31
N TYR A 187 -6.48 18.76 -12.63
CA TYR A 187 -7.43 18.53 -11.55
C TYR A 187 -8.80 18.16 -12.11
N CYS A 188 -9.37 17.08 -11.59
CA CYS A 188 -10.73 16.71 -11.88
C CYS A 188 -11.70 17.60 -11.11
N THR A 189 -12.79 17.99 -11.78
CA THR A 189 -13.87 18.81 -11.23
C THR A 189 -14.99 17.99 -10.59
N CYS A 190 -14.90 16.65 -10.57
CA CYS A 190 -15.95 15.78 -10.02
C CYS A 190 -16.07 15.84 -8.48
N GLY A 191 -15.10 16.46 -7.79
CA GLY A 191 -15.08 16.61 -6.34
C GLY A 191 -14.83 15.32 -5.54
N ARG A 192 -14.71 14.17 -6.20
CA ARG A 192 -14.51 12.85 -5.55
C ARG A 192 -13.09 12.29 -5.69
N CYS A 193 -12.23 12.95 -6.46
CA CYS A 193 -10.85 12.48 -6.64
C CYS A 193 -9.99 12.80 -5.42
N ALA A 194 -9.25 11.82 -4.92
CA ALA A 194 -8.23 12.03 -3.89
C ALA A 194 -7.16 12.99 -4.43
N GLY A 195 -6.87 14.04 -3.66
CA GLY A 195 -5.96 15.12 -4.08
C GLY A 195 -6.43 15.89 -5.32
N GLY A 196 -7.69 15.72 -5.73
CA GLY A 196 -8.24 16.31 -6.94
C GLY A 196 -7.80 15.63 -8.25
N TRP A 197 -7.06 14.52 -8.23
CA TRP A 197 -6.58 13.87 -9.47
C TRP A 197 -6.73 12.36 -9.49
N LEU A 198 -6.68 11.67 -8.35
CA LEU A 198 -6.80 10.22 -8.26
C LEU A 198 -8.27 9.83 -8.11
N SER A 199 -8.92 9.39 -9.20
CA SER A 199 -10.33 9.00 -9.16
C SER A 199 -10.56 7.73 -8.35
N PRO A 200 -11.79 7.49 -7.83
CA PRO A 200 -12.10 6.26 -7.09
C PRO A 200 -11.83 4.98 -7.89
N ARG A 201 -12.23 4.93 -9.17
CA ARG A 201 -11.96 3.77 -10.04
C ARG A 201 -10.47 3.59 -10.34
N MET A 202 -9.73 4.68 -10.60
CA MET A 202 -8.27 4.59 -10.76
C MET A 202 -7.62 4.08 -9.48
N ARG A 203 -8.04 4.57 -8.30
CA ARG A 203 -7.56 4.10 -7.00
C ARG A 203 -7.76 2.59 -6.83
N PHE A 204 -8.95 2.10 -7.13
CA PHE A 204 -9.29 0.68 -7.05
C PHE A 204 -8.44 -0.17 -8.01
N ARG A 205 -8.21 0.30 -9.26
CA ARG A 205 -7.31 -0.40 -10.20
C ARG A 205 -5.89 -0.54 -9.66
N LEU A 206 -5.32 0.55 -9.12
CA LEU A 206 -3.98 0.53 -8.54
C LEU A 206 -3.92 -0.36 -7.29
N GLN A 207 -5.00 -0.41 -6.49
CA GLN A 207 -5.10 -1.29 -5.33
C GLN A 207 -5.07 -2.75 -5.78
N ALA A 208 -5.98 -3.13 -6.68
CA ALA A 208 -6.11 -4.49 -7.18
C ALA A 208 -4.80 -5.00 -7.79
N GLU A 209 -4.11 -4.15 -8.57
CA GLU A 209 -2.81 -4.49 -9.14
C GLU A 209 -1.73 -4.66 -8.05
N ALA A 210 -1.68 -3.77 -7.06
CA ALA A 210 -0.73 -3.89 -5.95
C ALA A 210 -0.98 -5.14 -5.10
N GLU A 211 -2.25 -5.48 -4.86
CA GLU A 211 -2.70 -6.66 -4.14
C GLU A 211 -2.36 -7.94 -4.90
N PHE A 212 -2.69 -7.99 -6.20
CA PHE A 212 -2.37 -9.12 -7.06
C PHE A 212 -0.89 -9.50 -7.01
N TRP A 213 0.01 -8.51 -7.12
CA TRP A 213 1.45 -8.78 -7.04
C TRP A 213 1.93 -9.08 -5.62
N ALA A 214 1.36 -8.44 -4.59
CA ALA A 214 1.70 -8.74 -3.20
C ALA A 214 1.38 -10.19 -2.81
N ASP A 215 0.34 -10.78 -3.42
CA ASP A 215 -0.08 -12.17 -3.22
C ASP A 215 0.61 -13.15 -4.17
N SER A 216 0.88 -12.74 -5.41
CA SER A 216 1.47 -13.62 -6.42
C SER A 216 2.99 -13.77 -6.28
N MET A 217 3.70 -12.70 -5.94
CA MET A 217 5.17 -12.72 -5.86
C MET A 217 5.72 -13.70 -4.81
N PRO A 218 5.09 -13.89 -3.62
CA PRO A 218 5.50 -14.94 -2.69
C PRO A 218 5.65 -16.34 -3.28
N MET A 219 4.92 -16.68 -4.35
CA MET A 219 5.09 -17.96 -5.07
C MET A 219 6.50 -18.10 -5.69
N GLY A 220 7.18 -17.00 -5.95
CA GLY A 220 8.56 -16.98 -6.45
C GLY A 220 9.63 -17.21 -5.39
N PHE A 221 9.29 -17.27 -4.09
CA PHE A 221 10.29 -17.39 -3.02
C PHE A 221 11.14 -18.66 -3.11
N ASP A 222 10.55 -19.76 -3.57
CA ASP A 222 11.24 -21.05 -3.70
C ASP A 222 12.31 -21.04 -4.80
N GLY A 223 12.25 -20.08 -5.73
CA GLY A 223 13.27 -19.86 -6.75
C GLY A 223 14.57 -19.23 -6.22
N PHE A 224 14.60 -18.79 -4.95
CA PHE A 224 15.77 -18.15 -4.37
C PHE A 224 16.60 -19.13 -3.54
N THR A 225 17.91 -19.16 -3.80
CA THR A 225 18.88 -19.77 -2.88
C THR A 225 19.27 -18.76 -1.80
N GLN A 226 19.20 -19.16 -0.53
CA GLN A 226 19.47 -18.26 0.60
C GLN A 226 20.85 -17.59 0.49
N GLY A 227 20.87 -16.26 0.61
CA GLY A 227 22.08 -15.44 0.55
C GLY A 227 22.68 -15.24 -0.84
N GLN A 228 22.16 -15.91 -1.88
CA GLN A 228 22.64 -15.77 -3.26
C GLN A 228 21.76 -14.80 -4.06
N PRO A 229 22.36 -13.96 -4.93
CA PRO A 229 21.59 -13.21 -5.91
C PRO A 229 20.89 -14.14 -6.90
N VAL A 230 19.71 -13.76 -7.36
CA VAL A 230 19.00 -14.49 -8.43
C VAL A 230 19.76 -14.34 -9.74
N SER A 231 19.87 -15.45 -10.48
CA SER A 231 20.40 -15.42 -11.84
C SER A 231 19.52 -14.52 -12.72
N PRO A 232 20.08 -13.61 -13.54
CA PRO A 232 19.30 -12.64 -14.31
C PRO A 232 18.19 -13.22 -15.21
N GLY A 233 18.25 -14.51 -15.57
CA GLY A 233 17.24 -15.21 -16.36
C GLY A 233 16.10 -15.85 -15.56
N THR A 234 16.20 -15.92 -14.23
CA THR A 234 15.21 -16.59 -13.36
C THR A 234 14.17 -15.61 -12.81
N MET A 235 14.35 -14.30 -13.01
CA MET A 235 13.38 -13.27 -12.64
C MET A 235 12.22 -13.26 -13.63
N MET A 236 11.10 -13.89 -13.25
CA MET A 236 9.97 -14.06 -14.17
C MET A 236 8.77 -13.15 -13.91
N ASP A 237 8.66 -12.56 -12.71
CA ASP A 237 7.52 -11.70 -12.42
C ASP A 237 7.65 -10.31 -13.09
N ASN A 238 6.51 -9.77 -13.53
CA ASN A 238 6.48 -8.46 -14.18
C ASN A 238 6.99 -7.31 -13.26
N PRO A 239 6.68 -7.26 -11.95
CA PRO A 239 7.18 -6.20 -11.07
C PRO A 239 8.70 -6.10 -11.00
N SER A 240 9.41 -7.23 -11.04
CA SER A 240 10.88 -7.28 -11.00
C SER A 240 11.53 -6.63 -12.22
N ARG A 241 10.82 -6.54 -13.35
CA ARG A 241 11.29 -5.83 -14.55
C ARG A 241 11.45 -4.33 -14.31
N PHE A 242 10.77 -3.76 -13.31
CA PHE A 242 10.86 -2.35 -12.91
C PHE A 242 11.99 -2.07 -11.92
N ILE A 243 12.84 -3.07 -11.64
CA ILE A 243 14.05 -2.91 -10.82
C ILE A 243 15.24 -2.63 -11.75
N PRO A 244 15.94 -1.49 -11.56
CA PRO A 244 17.07 -1.12 -12.40
C PRO A 244 18.13 -2.23 -12.47
N PRO A 245 18.76 -2.46 -13.64
CA PRO A 245 19.81 -3.48 -13.79
C PRO A 245 20.94 -3.34 -12.77
N SER A 246 21.29 -2.10 -12.42
CA SER A 246 22.30 -1.79 -11.41
C SER A 246 21.96 -2.27 -10.00
N LEU A 247 20.71 -2.63 -9.70
CA LEU A 247 20.31 -3.19 -8.40
C LEU A 247 20.14 -4.71 -8.44
N ARG A 248 20.08 -5.33 -9.63
CA ARG A 248 19.79 -6.76 -9.78
C ARG A 248 20.87 -7.66 -9.17
N HIS A 249 22.11 -7.19 -9.07
CA HIS A 249 23.19 -7.93 -8.39
C HIS A 249 22.96 -8.09 -6.87
N ASN A 250 22.11 -7.25 -6.26
CA ASN A 250 21.70 -7.37 -4.86
C ASN A 250 20.31 -8.00 -4.70
N PHE A 251 19.75 -8.53 -5.79
CA PHE A 251 18.41 -9.10 -5.78
C PHE A 251 18.40 -10.50 -5.18
N ARG A 252 18.50 -10.52 -3.86
CA ARG A 252 18.40 -11.71 -3.01
C ARG A 252 16.96 -11.84 -2.49
N LEU A 253 16.67 -12.96 -1.83
CA LEU A 253 15.35 -13.23 -1.27
C LEU A 253 14.88 -12.10 -0.33
N GLU A 254 15.78 -11.54 0.47
CA GLU A 254 15.47 -10.45 1.41
C GLU A 254 15.09 -9.16 0.67
N PHE A 255 15.78 -8.84 -0.43
CA PHE A 255 15.43 -7.70 -1.28
C PHE A 255 14.05 -7.90 -1.91
N TYR A 256 13.78 -9.11 -2.38
CA TYR A 256 12.51 -9.47 -3.01
C TYR A 256 11.34 -9.39 -2.02
N LYS A 257 11.50 -9.96 -0.83
CA LYS A 257 10.52 -9.86 0.27
C LYS A 257 10.24 -8.41 0.64
N GLY A 258 11.28 -7.60 0.82
CA GLY A 258 11.11 -6.17 1.11
C GLY A 258 10.41 -5.41 -0.02
N TYR A 259 10.57 -5.85 -1.28
CA TYR A 259 9.81 -5.30 -2.41
C TYR A 259 8.33 -5.71 -2.36
N CYS A 260 8.02 -6.96 -2.03
CA CYS A 260 6.65 -7.42 -1.77
C CYS A 260 5.98 -6.63 -0.63
N ASP A 261 6.71 -6.30 0.43
CA ASP A 261 6.18 -5.52 1.55
C ASP A 261 5.77 -4.11 1.12
N VAL A 262 6.50 -3.50 0.18
CA VAL A 262 6.11 -2.21 -0.41
C VAL A 262 4.81 -2.33 -1.22
N LEU A 263 4.64 -3.40 -2.01
CA LEU A 263 3.42 -3.64 -2.77
C LEU A 263 2.22 -3.84 -1.85
N ARG A 264 2.37 -4.68 -0.82
CA ARG A 264 1.35 -4.91 0.21
C ARG A 264 0.98 -3.63 0.95
N ALA A 265 1.96 -2.84 1.38
CA ALA A 265 1.74 -1.55 2.02
C ALA A 265 1.01 -0.57 1.11
N THR A 266 1.30 -0.60 -0.19
CA THR A 266 0.61 0.24 -1.19
C THR A 266 -0.85 -0.17 -1.35
N SER A 267 -1.13 -1.48 -1.47
CA SER A 267 -2.51 -1.98 -1.49
C SER A 267 -3.28 -1.58 -0.23
N LEU A 268 -2.67 -1.78 0.94
CA LEU A 268 -3.29 -1.46 2.23
C LEU A 268 -3.60 0.04 2.37
N LEU A 269 -2.69 0.92 1.95
CA LEU A 269 -2.96 2.37 1.90
C LEU A 269 -4.15 2.67 0.99
N LEU A 270 -4.19 2.05 -0.19
CA LEU A 270 -5.22 2.31 -1.19
C LEU A 270 -6.61 1.81 -0.75
N SER A 271 -6.68 0.70 -0.01
CA SER A 271 -7.95 0.14 0.49
C SER A 271 -8.46 0.79 1.78
N THR A 272 -7.57 1.22 2.68
CA THR A 272 -7.96 1.68 4.03
C THR A 272 -7.98 3.19 4.23
N SER A 273 -7.16 3.93 3.47
CA SER A 273 -7.04 5.38 3.63
C SER A 273 -7.78 6.14 2.52
N GLY A 274 -8.15 7.40 2.80
CA GLY A 274 -8.55 8.38 1.77
C GLY A 274 -7.36 9.18 1.22
N ASP A 275 -6.15 8.95 1.74
CA ASP A 275 -4.96 9.71 1.42
C ASP A 275 -4.51 9.53 -0.03
N VAL A 276 -3.80 10.55 -0.52
CA VAL A 276 -3.19 10.53 -1.85
C VAL A 276 -1.99 9.58 -1.85
N LEU A 277 -1.93 8.71 -2.86
CA LEU A 277 -0.80 7.81 -3.07
C LEU A 277 0.49 8.61 -3.19
N SER A 278 1.42 8.40 -2.25
CA SER A 278 2.72 9.06 -2.22
C SER A 278 3.70 8.21 -1.42
N VAL A 279 5.01 8.45 -1.61
CA VAL A 279 6.06 7.76 -0.84
C VAL A 279 5.87 7.98 0.67
N ALA A 280 5.54 9.21 1.07
CA ALA A 280 5.34 9.55 2.48
C ALA A 280 4.10 8.85 3.07
N ALA A 281 3.01 8.74 2.28
CA ALA A 281 1.79 8.07 2.72
C ALA A 281 1.93 6.55 2.81
N VAL A 282 2.75 5.92 1.97
CA VAL A 282 2.97 4.46 2.01
C VAL A 282 3.88 4.05 3.16
N MET A 283 4.85 4.89 3.56
CA MET A 283 5.86 4.50 4.54
C MET A 283 5.31 3.96 5.88
N PRO A 284 4.27 4.56 6.49
CA PRO A 284 3.68 4.04 7.73
C PRO A 284 3.09 2.62 7.62
N PHE A 285 2.74 2.18 6.41
CA PHE A 285 2.13 0.87 6.15
C PHE A 285 3.16 -0.23 5.87
N ILE A 286 4.44 0.12 5.70
CA ILE A 286 5.49 -0.87 5.47
C ILE A 286 5.91 -1.47 6.81
N THR A 287 5.84 -2.80 6.91
CA THR A 287 6.34 -3.56 8.05
C THR A 287 7.80 -3.19 8.29
N LYS A 288 8.15 -2.81 9.52
CA LYS A 288 9.54 -2.53 9.91
C LYS A 288 10.22 -3.83 10.32
N ASP A 289 10.72 -4.55 9.32
CA ASP A 289 11.41 -5.82 9.49
C ASP A 289 12.77 -5.84 8.77
N GLN A 290 13.48 -6.95 8.89
CA GLN A 290 14.78 -7.11 8.25
C GLN A 290 14.72 -7.03 6.72
N ASN A 291 13.61 -7.44 6.09
CA ASN A 291 13.49 -7.52 4.63
C ASN A 291 13.30 -6.12 4.02
N SER A 292 12.36 -5.34 4.55
CA SER A 292 12.14 -3.95 4.17
C SER A 292 13.39 -3.09 4.39
N ASP A 293 14.05 -3.23 5.54
CA ASP A 293 15.33 -2.55 5.82
C ASP A 293 16.41 -2.94 4.79
N PHE A 294 16.51 -4.24 4.46
CA PHE A 294 17.44 -4.73 3.45
C PHE A 294 17.15 -4.13 2.07
N PHE A 295 15.88 -4.10 1.66
CA PHE A 295 15.46 -3.51 0.38
C PHE A 295 15.90 -2.05 0.28
N PHE A 296 15.59 -1.21 1.27
CA PHE A 296 15.94 0.21 1.24
C PHE A 296 17.46 0.44 1.33
N LYS A 297 18.16 -0.29 2.20
CA LYS A 297 19.61 -0.18 2.35
C LYS A 297 20.38 -0.53 1.07
N ASN A 298 19.83 -1.44 0.26
CA ASN A 298 20.42 -1.86 -1.01
C ASN A 298 19.87 -1.09 -2.22
N GLY A 299 19.36 0.13 -2.01
CA GLY A 299 18.97 1.05 -3.08
C GLY A 299 17.57 0.84 -3.64
N GLY A 300 16.80 -0.07 -3.04
CA GLY A 300 15.36 -0.23 -3.28
C GLY A 300 14.61 1.09 -3.03
N ARG A 301 13.54 1.31 -3.80
CA ARG A 301 12.72 2.52 -3.71
C ARG A 301 11.26 2.17 -3.91
N ILE A 302 10.38 2.82 -3.13
CA ILE A 302 8.92 2.73 -3.32
C ILE A 302 8.50 3.09 -4.76
N LYS A 303 9.24 4.01 -5.39
CA LYS A 303 8.96 4.42 -6.78
C LYS A 303 9.09 3.28 -7.79
N TYR A 304 9.87 2.23 -7.53
CA TYR A 304 9.90 1.06 -8.42
C TYR A 304 8.58 0.30 -8.39
N ALA A 305 8.01 0.10 -7.19
CA ALA A 305 6.68 -0.50 -7.02
C ALA A 305 5.59 0.37 -7.65
N PHE A 306 5.66 1.68 -7.46
CA PHE A 306 4.70 2.60 -8.11
C PHE A 306 4.77 2.49 -9.64
N ALA A 307 5.97 2.36 -10.20
CA ALA A 307 6.14 2.22 -11.63
C ALA A 307 5.56 0.90 -12.16
N SER A 308 5.76 -0.22 -11.44
CA SER A 308 5.18 -1.52 -11.81
C SER A 308 3.67 -1.53 -11.68
N ILE A 309 3.12 -1.08 -10.55
CA ILE A 309 1.67 -1.02 -10.30
C ILE A 309 0.98 -0.16 -11.36
N THR A 310 1.50 1.03 -11.64
CA THR A 310 0.85 1.91 -12.64
C THR A 310 0.96 1.36 -14.07
N SER A 311 2.01 0.60 -14.39
CA SER A 311 2.13 -0.05 -15.69
C SER A 311 1.17 -1.22 -15.80
N GLY A 312 1.22 -2.16 -14.86
CA GLY A 312 0.36 -3.35 -14.90
C GLY A 312 -1.13 -2.99 -14.84
N ALA A 313 -1.52 -2.02 -14.00
CA ALA A 313 -2.89 -1.53 -13.97
C ALA A 313 -3.32 -0.86 -15.28
N GLN A 314 -2.40 -0.25 -16.02
CA GLN A 314 -2.66 0.31 -17.35
C GLN A 314 -2.79 -0.81 -18.39
N ASP A 315 -1.88 -1.78 -18.36
CA ASP A 315 -1.87 -2.94 -19.25
C ASP A 315 -3.16 -3.76 -19.07
N ALA A 316 -3.62 -3.97 -17.85
CA ALA A 316 -4.89 -4.65 -17.56
C ALA A 316 -6.14 -3.81 -17.90
N SER A 317 -6.00 -2.51 -18.18
CA SER A 317 -7.13 -1.61 -18.42
C SER A 317 -7.64 -1.67 -19.87
N PRO A 318 -8.75 -0.97 -20.21
CA PRO A 318 -9.17 -0.79 -21.59
C PRO A 318 -8.13 -0.13 -22.52
N LEU A 319 -7.03 0.40 -21.98
CA LEU A 319 -5.90 0.92 -22.77
C LEU A 319 -4.87 -0.16 -23.16
N GLY A 320 -4.95 -1.35 -22.55
CA GLY A 320 -4.08 -2.49 -22.84
C GLY A 320 -4.88 -3.72 -23.24
N ASP A 321 -4.77 -4.82 -22.51
CA ASP A 321 -5.40 -6.11 -22.79
C ASP A 321 -6.82 -6.26 -22.24
N ASN A 322 -7.29 -5.31 -21.43
CA ASN A 322 -8.61 -5.26 -20.83
C ASN A 322 -8.95 -6.39 -19.84
N THR A 323 -7.97 -7.17 -19.39
CA THR A 323 -8.16 -8.28 -18.41
C THR A 323 -8.79 -7.85 -17.09
N PHE A 324 -8.62 -6.57 -16.70
CA PHE A 324 -9.26 -6.02 -15.51
C PHE A 324 -10.79 -6.03 -15.63
N ALA A 325 -11.32 -5.69 -16.79
CA ALA A 325 -12.78 -5.66 -17.01
C ALA A 325 -13.34 -7.08 -16.88
N ASP A 326 -12.69 -8.07 -17.51
CA ASP A 326 -13.07 -9.48 -17.42
C ASP A 326 -13.10 -9.98 -15.97
N THR A 327 -12.20 -9.48 -15.13
CA THR A 327 -12.10 -9.87 -13.71
C THR A 327 -13.14 -9.17 -12.83
N PHE A 328 -13.38 -7.86 -13.03
CA PHE A 328 -14.11 -7.03 -12.07
C PHE A 328 -15.46 -6.49 -12.56
N ASP A 329 -15.87 -6.72 -13.81
CA ASP A 329 -17.11 -6.14 -14.36
C ASP A 329 -18.39 -6.61 -13.66
N ASN A 330 -18.33 -7.73 -12.94
CA ASN A 330 -19.43 -8.25 -12.11
C ASN A 330 -19.22 -7.98 -10.60
N TYR A 331 -18.15 -7.28 -10.23
CA TYR A 331 -17.82 -7.01 -8.83
C TYR A 331 -18.60 -5.79 -8.32
N ALA A 332 -19.50 -6.01 -7.36
CA ALA A 332 -20.44 -4.98 -6.89
C ALA A 332 -19.73 -3.71 -6.41
N ASP A 333 -18.64 -3.85 -5.66
CA ASP A 333 -17.89 -2.71 -5.15
C ASP A 333 -17.31 -1.88 -6.29
N TRP A 334 -16.72 -2.52 -7.31
CA TRP A 334 -16.21 -1.85 -8.51
C TRP A 334 -17.31 -1.10 -9.28
N ILE A 335 -18.45 -1.77 -9.53
CA ILE A 335 -19.58 -1.20 -10.27
C ILE A 335 -20.11 0.04 -9.55
N SER A 336 -20.15 0.02 -8.22
CA SER A 336 -20.66 1.11 -7.38
C SER A 336 -19.78 2.37 -7.40
N LEU A 337 -18.50 2.25 -7.80
CA LEU A 337 -17.60 3.39 -7.84
C LEU A 337 -18.02 4.39 -8.91
N PRO A 338 -18.06 5.70 -8.60
CA PRO A 338 -18.41 6.73 -9.56
C PRO A 338 -17.38 6.79 -10.70
N THR A 339 -17.87 6.98 -11.91
CA THR A 339 -17.03 7.24 -13.09
C THR A 339 -16.41 8.64 -13.03
N CYS A 340 -15.25 8.79 -13.64
CA CYS A 340 -14.51 10.03 -13.67
C CYS A 340 -13.66 10.14 -14.95
N THR A 341 -13.45 11.35 -15.45
CA THR A 341 -12.57 11.63 -16.60
C THR A 341 -11.12 11.21 -16.36
N ASN A 342 -10.74 10.99 -15.10
CA ASN A 342 -9.40 10.59 -14.69
C ASN A 342 -9.22 9.06 -14.54
N ASP A 343 -10.27 8.26 -14.77
CA ASP A 343 -10.25 6.80 -14.55
C ASP A 343 -9.18 6.05 -15.36
N LEU A 344 -8.72 6.63 -16.47
CA LEU A 344 -7.69 6.06 -17.35
C LEU A 344 -6.49 7.01 -17.55
N LYS A 345 -6.33 8.04 -16.71
CA LYS A 345 -5.22 9.01 -16.83
C LYS A 345 -3.96 8.51 -16.12
N PHE A 346 -3.47 7.31 -16.45
CA PHE A 346 -2.29 6.71 -15.81
C PHE A 346 -1.04 7.61 -15.87
N GLN A 347 -0.83 8.34 -16.98
CA GLN A 347 0.29 9.26 -17.08
C GLN A 347 0.21 10.43 -16.08
N LEU A 348 -1.01 10.89 -15.76
CA LEU A 348 -1.22 11.88 -14.72
C LEU A 348 -0.88 11.28 -13.35
N VAL A 349 -1.38 10.08 -13.05
CA VAL A 349 -1.06 9.36 -11.80
C VAL A 349 0.45 9.23 -11.61
N ARG A 350 1.16 8.75 -12.63
CA ARG A 350 2.63 8.59 -12.61
C ARG A 350 3.34 9.91 -12.28
N GLN A 351 2.92 11.00 -12.91
CA GLN A 351 3.47 12.33 -12.60
C GLN A 351 3.19 12.74 -11.15
N MET A 352 1.96 12.57 -10.67
CA MET A 352 1.54 13.05 -9.35
C MET A 352 2.16 12.25 -8.19
N ILE A 353 2.46 10.96 -8.41
CA ILE A 353 3.22 10.14 -7.43
C ILE A 353 4.75 10.32 -7.54
N GLY A 354 5.19 11.26 -8.38
CA GLY A 354 6.58 11.66 -8.51
C GLY A 354 7.44 10.73 -9.38
N LEU A 355 6.84 9.98 -10.31
CA LEU A 355 7.58 9.32 -11.39
C LEU A 355 7.84 10.37 -12.47
N ASP A 356 9.09 10.86 -12.49
CA ASP A 356 9.55 11.85 -13.47
C ASP A 356 9.34 11.33 -14.90
N ARG A 357 8.71 12.13 -15.75
CA ARG A 357 8.44 11.81 -17.16
C ARG A 357 9.72 11.72 -18.00
N ASN A 358 10.77 12.42 -17.58
CA ASN A 358 12.06 12.43 -18.27
C ASN A 358 12.94 11.24 -17.87
N LYS A 359 12.48 10.43 -16.92
CA LYS A 359 13.20 9.26 -16.45
C LYS A 359 12.44 8.00 -16.86
N GLU A 360 13.18 7.06 -17.42
CA GLU A 360 12.67 5.70 -17.63
C GLU A 360 12.53 5.01 -16.27
N TRP A 361 11.31 4.58 -15.95
CA TRP A 361 11.00 3.88 -14.71
C TRP A 361 10.78 2.39 -14.93
N GLY A 362 11.34 1.82 -16.00
CA GLY A 362 11.13 0.44 -16.43
C GLY A 362 9.90 0.27 -17.35
N PRO A 363 9.62 -0.96 -17.78
CA PRO A 363 10.40 -2.17 -17.51
C PRO A 363 11.79 -2.11 -18.18
N TYR A 364 12.86 -2.44 -17.44
CA TYR A 364 14.25 -2.22 -17.88
C TYR A 364 14.85 -3.38 -18.69
N ASP A 365 14.14 -4.50 -18.81
CA ASP A 365 14.53 -5.67 -19.59
C ASP A 365 14.18 -5.54 -21.08
N LEU A 366 13.18 -4.73 -21.44
CA LEU A 366 12.86 -4.39 -22.84
C LEU A 366 14.04 -3.76 -23.58
N PHE A 367 14.99 -3.16 -22.86
CA PHE A 367 16.22 -2.63 -23.45
C PHE A 367 17.06 -3.74 -24.10
N TYR A 368 17.14 -4.92 -23.48
CA TYR A 368 17.90 -6.05 -24.03
C TYR A 368 17.20 -6.66 -25.24
N ALA A 369 15.87 -6.80 -25.19
CA ALA A 369 15.08 -7.23 -26.33
C ALA A 369 15.22 -6.26 -27.52
N ARG A 370 15.19 -4.94 -27.26
CA ARG A 370 15.34 -3.90 -28.29
C ARG A 370 16.73 -3.84 -28.91
N MET A 371 17.78 -4.20 -28.16
CA MET A 371 19.15 -4.25 -28.69
C MET A 371 19.40 -5.48 -29.57
N GLY A 372 18.40 -6.31 -29.86
CA GLY A 372 18.58 -7.52 -30.69
C GLY A 372 19.42 -8.59 -30.00
N MET A 373 19.67 -8.44 -28.69
CA MET A 373 20.11 -9.53 -27.84
C MET A 373 18.88 -10.35 -27.49
N THR A 374 18.27 -10.99 -28.50
CA THR A 374 17.33 -12.07 -28.27
C THR A 374 18.07 -13.07 -27.41
N MET A 375 17.65 -13.21 -26.15
CA MET A 375 17.95 -14.41 -25.38
C MET A 375 17.65 -15.56 -26.33
N ALA A 376 18.69 -16.30 -26.76
CA ALA A 376 18.48 -17.42 -27.66
C ALA A 376 17.33 -18.23 -27.07
N PRO A 377 16.24 -18.49 -27.82
CA PRO A 377 15.11 -19.23 -27.30
C PRO A 377 15.72 -20.43 -26.60
N VAL A 378 15.51 -20.51 -25.28
CA VAL A 378 15.94 -21.67 -24.51
C VAL A 378 15.29 -22.80 -25.28
N ALA A 379 16.10 -23.63 -25.94
CA ALA A 379 15.59 -24.70 -26.77
C ALA A 379 14.69 -25.49 -25.82
N SER A 380 13.38 -25.30 -25.95
CA SER A 380 12.41 -26.16 -25.33
C SER A 380 12.78 -27.50 -25.93
N ASP A 381 13.36 -28.37 -25.11
CA ASP A 381 13.38 -29.78 -25.40
C ASP A 381 11.91 -30.14 -25.64
N GLU A 382 11.50 -30.07 -26.91
CA GLU A 382 10.30 -30.73 -27.41
C GLU A 382 10.59 -32.21 -27.17
N GLU A 383 10.26 -32.67 -25.96
CA GLU A 383 10.11 -34.07 -25.69
C GLU A 383 9.06 -34.58 -26.66
N VAL A 384 9.55 -35.37 -27.61
CA VAL A 384 8.80 -36.15 -28.58
C VAL A 384 7.79 -36.99 -27.79
N GLU A 385 6.54 -36.52 -27.72
CA GLU A 385 5.40 -37.35 -27.31
C GLU A 385 5.17 -38.38 -28.42
N GLY A 386 5.83 -39.52 -28.26
CA GLY A 386 5.45 -40.76 -28.93
C GLY A 386 4.25 -41.34 -28.20
N GLU A 387 3.04 -40.92 -28.60
CA GLU A 387 1.81 -41.65 -28.29
C GLU A 387 1.70 -42.81 -29.27
N ASP A 388 2.09 -44.00 -28.80
CA ASP A 388 1.84 -45.29 -29.42
C ASP A 388 0.39 -45.67 -29.07
N ASP A 389 -0.53 -45.35 -29.98
CA ASP A 389 -1.94 -45.75 -29.95
C ASP A 389 -2.04 -47.28 -30.09
N SER A 390 -2.07 -47.99 -28.96
CA SER A 390 -2.52 -49.38 -28.91
C SER A 390 -3.99 -49.44 -28.50
N GLU A 391 -4.87 -49.36 -29.49
CA GLU A 391 -6.29 -49.72 -29.38
C GLU A 391 -6.40 -51.23 -29.09
N GLU A 392 -6.66 -51.60 -27.83
CA GLU A 392 -7.13 -52.95 -27.50
C GLU A 392 -8.68 -52.94 -27.51
N GLU A 393 -9.23 -53.47 -28.60
CA GLU A 393 -10.63 -53.86 -28.73
C GLU A 393 -10.92 -55.03 -27.79
N GLU A 394 -11.63 -54.79 -26.69
CA GLU A 394 -12.30 -55.87 -25.94
C GLU A 394 -13.75 -56.00 -26.45
N ASP A 395 -13.92 -56.94 -27.38
CA ASP A 395 -15.15 -57.71 -27.54
C ASP A 395 -15.54 -58.31 -26.18
N ASP A 396 -16.82 -58.24 -25.78
CA ASP A 396 -17.53 -59.38 -25.17
C ASP A 396 -19.04 -59.14 -24.96
N GLU A 397 -19.81 -60.02 -25.62
CA GLU A 397 -21.13 -60.66 -25.36
C GLU A 397 -22.43 -59.87 -25.07
#